data_AF-B6TWZ1-F1
#
_entry.id   AF-B6TWZ1-F1
#
_cell.length_a   1.000
_cell.length_b   1.000
_cell.length_c   1.000
_cell.angle_alpha   90.00
_cell.angle_beta   90.00
_cell.angle_gamma   90.00
#
_symmetry.space_group_name_H-M   'P 1'
#
loop_
_entity.id
_entity.type
_entity.pdbx_description
1 polymer ?
#
loop_
_entity_poly.entity_id
_entity_poly.type
_entity_poly.pdbx_seq_one_letter_code
_entity_poly.pdbx_strand_id
1 'polypeptide(L)'
;MWLPWVKTRPSSATSTSNSPSTALVAAASPRLSFSSPSLKDLQALLLSDAATLSPPPAAPCSPSSSVRVFHRVRVAASALRALRTLQAPPYSGGGAAFEADRRVVLYFTSLHVVRSTYEDCRAVRAILRGLRVAVDERDLAMDARYLQELAALLPRPVAPRRVTLPQVFVGGRHLGGADEVRRLHEAGELRRVVAGAVAASLATCVRCGGERYVLCGSCNGSHKRYSAKGGSGFRTCAVCNENGLVRCPDCSPPDV
;
A
#
# COMPACT_ATOMS: atom_id res chain seq x y z
N MET A 1 43.68 -19.22 -3.81
CA MET A 1 43.02 -20.03 -2.76
C MET A 1 41.57 -20.22 -3.20
N TRP A 2 41.30 -21.30 -3.93
CA TRP A 2 39.97 -21.69 -4.41
C TRP A 2 39.78 -23.16 -4.06
N LEU A 3 38.60 -23.55 -3.59
CA LEU A 3 38.23 -24.95 -3.36
C LEU A 3 36.97 -25.32 -4.14
N PRO A 4 36.85 -26.59 -4.58
CA PRO A 4 36.01 -27.01 -5.69
C PRO A 4 34.74 -27.73 -5.23
N TRP A 5 33.82 -27.87 -6.18
CA TRP A 5 32.53 -28.54 -6.08
C TRP A 5 32.66 -30.08 -6.06
N VAL A 6 31.50 -30.78 -6.00
CA VAL A 6 31.21 -32.22 -6.20
C VAL A 6 30.88 -32.93 -4.86
N LYS A 7 29.79 -33.70 -4.63
CA LYS A 7 28.75 -34.35 -5.46
C LYS A 7 27.50 -34.65 -4.63
N THR A 8 26.33 -34.65 -5.27
CA THR A 8 25.09 -35.31 -4.84
C THR A 8 25.15 -36.83 -5.05
N ARG A 9 24.38 -37.62 -4.26
CA ARG A 9 23.34 -38.57 -4.74
C ARG A 9 22.71 -39.44 -3.62
N PRO A 10 21.56 -40.12 -3.88
CA PRO A 10 20.40 -40.23 -2.99
C PRO A 10 20.18 -41.65 -2.43
N SER A 11 19.12 -41.88 -1.65
CA SER A 11 18.38 -43.16 -1.59
C SER A 11 16.99 -43.00 -0.99
N SER A 12 16.05 -43.73 -1.57
CA SER A 12 14.60 -43.75 -1.35
C SER A 12 14.13 -45.00 -0.59
N ALA A 13 13.08 -44.83 0.24
CA ALA A 13 11.98 -45.72 0.63
C ALA A 13 12.22 -47.22 0.93
N THR A 14 11.64 -47.72 2.04
CA THR A 14 10.44 -48.62 2.03
C THR A 14 9.90 -48.81 3.47
N SER A 15 8.58 -48.95 3.55
CA SER A 15 7.64 -49.13 4.66
C SER A 15 7.71 -50.46 5.42
N THR A 16 7.36 -50.46 6.71
CA THR A 16 6.50 -51.48 7.35
C THR A 16 5.88 -50.97 8.66
N SER A 17 4.66 -51.45 8.92
CA SER A 17 3.70 -51.12 9.99
C SER A 17 4.11 -51.57 11.40
N ASN A 18 3.64 -50.84 12.43
CA ASN A 18 2.82 -51.38 13.54
C ASN A 18 2.41 -50.26 14.53
N SER A 19 1.13 -50.26 14.88
CA SER A 19 0.54 -49.49 16.00
C SER A 19 0.99 -50.08 17.37
N PRO A 20 0.92 -49.32 18.47
CA PRO A 20 -0.32 -49.30 19.27
C PRO A 20 -0.68 -47.91 19.87
N SER A 21 -1.90 -47.87 20.42
CA SER A 21 -2.69 -46.73 20.88
C SER A 21 -2.33 -46.12 22.24
N THR A 22 -2.95 -44.95 22.53
CA THR A 22 -3.14 -44.18 23.80
C THR A 22 -2.04 -43.17 24.15
N ALA A 23 -2.28 -41.91 24.56
CA ALA A 23 -3.47 -41.16 25.00
C ALA A 23 -3.33 -39.63 24.72
N LEU A 24 -4.45 -38.92 24.89
CA LEU A 24 -4.76 -37.53 24.54
C LEU A 24 -4.03 -36.43 25.33
N VAL A 25 -3.62 -35.35 24.66
CA VAL A 25 -3.77 -33.95 25.13
C VAL A 25 -4.02 -33.04 23.93
N ALA A 26 -5.27 -32.58 23.75
CA ALA A 26 -5.65 -31.61 22.73
C ALA A 26 -5.66 -30.20 23.34
N ALA A 27 -4.81 -29.31 22.84
CA ALA A 27 -4.84 -27.88 23.14
C ALA A 27 -5.92 -27.19 22.28
N ALA A 28 -6.93 -26.64 22.93
CA ALA A 28 -8.08 -25.99 22.28
C ALA A 28 -7.75 -24.58 21.77
N SER A 29 -8.15 -24.30 20.53
CA SER A 29 -8.22 -22.95 19.94
C SER A 29 -9.40 -22.17 20.53
N PRO A 30 -9.26 -20.85 20.80
CA PRO A 30 -10.40 -20.03 21.24
C PRO A 30 -11.34 -19.75 20.06
N ARG A 31 -12.57 -20.24 20.16
CA ARG A 31 -13.69 -19.85 19.30
C ARG A 31 -14.13 -18.44 19.69
N LEU A 32 -13.99 -17.47 18.79
CA LEU A 32 -14.61 -16.16 18.92
C LEU A 32 -16.10 -16.31 18.57
N SER A 33 -16.95 -16.32 19.61
CA SER A 33 -18.40 -16.32 19.47
C SER A 33 -18.87 -14.96 18.96
N PHE A 34 -19.33 -14.90 17.71
CA PHE A 34 -20.11 -13.78 17.21
C PHE A 34 -21.53 -13.89 17.78
N SER A 35 -21.91 -12.97 18.68
CA SER A 35 -23.30 -12.74 19.04
C SER A 35 -23.91 -11.74 18.05
N SER A 36 -24.65 -12.25 17.07
CA SER A 36 -25.54 -11.45 16.21
C SER A 36 -26.75 -10.96 17.03
N PRO A 37 -27.10 -9.66 17.01
CA PRO A 37 -28.27 -9.18 17.73
C PRO A 37 -29.54 -9.67 17.05
N SER A 38 -30.47 -10.19 17.87
CA SER A 38 -31.81 -10.58 17.45
C SER A 38 -32.63 -9.34 17.11
N LEU A 39 -33.57 -9.47 16.17
CA LEU A 39 -34.42 -8.38 15.65
C LEU A 39 -35.19 -7.61 16.75
N LYS A 40 -35.27 -8.17 17.96
CA LYS A 40 -35.85 -7.52 19.15
C LYS A 40 -35.03 -6.33 19.68
N ASP A 41 -33.71 -6.30 19.44
CA ASP A 41 -32.83 -5.23 19.95
C ASP A 41 -32.98 -3.90 19.18
N LEU A 42 -33.50 -3.95 17.94
CA LEU A 42 -33.76 -2.74 17.14
C LEU A 42 -34.99 -1.97 17.65
N GLN A 43 -35.98 -2.66 18.22
CA GLN A 43 -37.18 -2.01 18.77
C GLN A 43 -36.84 -1.17 20.02
N ALA A 44 -35.91 -1.62 20.86
CA ALA A 44 -35.47 -0.86 22.04
C ALA A 44 -34.79 0.47 21.68
N LEU A 45 -34.11 0.54 20.53
CA LEU A 45 -33.48 1.75 20.03
C LEU A 45 -34.49 2.78 19.48
N LEU A 46 -35.64 2.31 18.97
CA LEU A 46 -36.67 3.19 18.40
C LEU A 46 -37.67 3.71 19.45
N LEU A 47 -37.84 3.00 20.57
CA LEU A 47 -38.73 3.41 21.66
C LEU A 47 -38.10 4.39 22.66
N SER A 48 -36.80 4.64 22.59
CA SER A 48 -36.08 5.48 23.57
C SER A 48 -36.17 6.98 23.32
N ASP A 49 -36.71 7.44 22.18
CA ASP A 49 -36.79 8.87 21.82
C ASP A 49 -38.19 9.50 22.06
N ALA A 50 -39.09 8.82 22.76
CA ALA A 50 -40.45 9.34 22.99
C ALA A 50 -40.92 9.20 24.45
N ALA A 51 -40.28 9.90 25.40
CA ALA A 51 -40.91 10.30 26.67
C ALA A 51 -40.09 11.36 27.45
N THR A 52 -40.54 12.61 27.32
CA THR A 52 -40.77 13.65 28.35
C THR A 52 -40.02 13.65 29.70
N LEU A 53 -39.33 14.79 29.95
CA LEU A 53 -39.25 15.62 31.17
C LEU A 53 -39.55 14.97 32.55
N SER A 54 -38.51 14.75 33.38
CA SER A 54 -38.36 15.11 34.83
C SER A 54 -37.31 14.24 35.56
N PRO A 55 -36.53 14.76 36.55
CA PRO A 55 -35.57 13.96 37.36
C PRO A 55 -36.21 13.50 38.70
N PRO A 56 -35.88 12.32 39.28
CA PRO A 56 -34.81 12.18 40.32
C PRO A 56 -34.23 10.73 40.44
N PRO A 57 -33.65 10.28 41.59
CA PRO A 57 -32.34 10.60 42.15
C PRO A 57 -31.32 9.42 42.10
N ALA A 58 -30.12 9.67 42.63
CA ALA A 58 -28.89 8.91 42.49
C ALA A 58 -28.88 7.45 43.00
N ALA A 59 -28.24 6.56 42.23
CA ALA A 59 -27.68 5.27 42.65
C ALA A 59 -26.60 4.79 41.62
N PRO A 60 -25.65 3.91 42.00
CA PRO A 60 -24.23 4.06 41.67
C PRO A 60 -23.78 3.56 40.29
N CYS A 61 -22.75 4.23 39.80
CA CYS A 61 -22.08 4.09 38.51
C CYS A 61 -21.48 2.69 38.28
N SER A 62 -21.83 2.06 37.15
CA SER A 62 -21.06 0.97 36.54
C SER A 62 -20.17 1.50 35.40
N PRO A 63 -18.87 1.14 35.32
CA PRO A 63 -17.94 1.72 34.37
C PRO A 63 -18.00 0.96 33.02
N SER A 64 -18.99 1.26 32.18
CA SER A 64 -19.05 0.73 30.79
C SER A 64 -19.53 1.75 29.74
N SER A 65 -19.49 3.03 30.09
CA SER A 65 -19.84 4.13 29.17
C SER A 65 -18.61 4.66 28.41
N SER A 66 -17.47 4.73 29.11
CA SER A 66 -16.20 5.28 28.61
C SER A 66 -15.75 4.64 27.27
N VAL A 67 -15.80 3.31 27.16
CA VAL A 67 -15.30 2.58 25.98
C VAL A 67 -16.12 2.86 24.70
N ARG A 68 -17.43 3.10 24.82
CA ARG A 68 -18.32 3.31 23.66
C ARG A 68 -18.22 4.74 23.11
N VAL A 69 -17.98 5.72 23.99
CA VAL A 69 -17.81 7.12 23.60
C VAL A 69 -16.52 7.30 22.79
N PHE A 70 -15.41 6.69 23.22
CA PHE A 70 -14.15 6.77 22.47
C PHE A 70 -14.23 6.11 21.09
N HIS A 71 -15.01 5.05 20.90
CA HIS A 71 -15.20 4.43 19.59
C HIS A 71 -15.99 5.33 18.63
N ARG A 72 -17.07 5.97 19.11
CA ARG A 72 -17.88 6.91 18.30
C ARG A 72 -17.09 8.15 17.89
N VAL A 73 -16.29 8.71 18.80
CA VAL A 73 -15.44 9.88 18.49
C VAL A 73 -14.36 9.53 17.45
N ARG A 74 -13.77 8.33 17.52
CA ARG A 74 -12.73 7.89 16.57
C ARG A 74 -13.29 7.62 15.16
N VAL A 75 -14.50 7.07 15.08
CA VAL A 75 -15.20 6.84 13.80
C VAL A 75 -15.60 8.17 13.15
N ALA A 76 -16.17 9.12 13.91
CA ALA A 76 -16.56 10.44 13.40
C ALA A 76 -15.36 11.27 12.92
N ALA A 77 -14.24 11.26 13.64
CA ALA A 77 -13.02 11.97 13.25
C ALA A 77 -12.32 11.36 12.02
N SER A 78 -12.58 10.10 11.71
CA SER A 78 -12.06 9.42 10.52
C SER A 78 -12.94 9.69 9.30
N ALA A 79 -14.25 9.69 9.47
CA ALA A 79 -15.21 10.09 8.44
C ALA A 79 -15.00 11.56 8.00
N LEU A 80 -14.79 12.48 8.94
CA LEU A 80 -14.50 13.88 8.63
C LEU A 80 -13.17 14.08 7.88
N ARG A 81 -12.17 13.22 8.11
CA ARG A 81 -10.92 13.23 7.33
C ARG A 81 -11.13 12.68 5.92
N ALA A 82 -11.93 11.63 5.76
CA ALA A 82 -12.30 11.08 4.45
C ALA A 82 -13.17 12.05 3.62
N LEU A 83 -14.05 12.82 4.26
CA LEU A 83 -14.83 13.87 3.58
C LEU A 83 -13.98 15.09 3.19
N ARG A 84 -13.03 15.53 4.05
CA ARG A 84 -12.06 16.60 3.69
C ARG A 84 -11.12 16.19 2.56
N THR A 85 -10.65 14.95 2.63
CA THR A 85 -10.48 14.03 1.51
C THR A 85 -11.07 14.51 0.20
N LEU A 86 -12.36 14.21 0.06
CA LEU A 86 -13.21 14.37 -1.11
C LEU A 86 -13.48 15.83 -1.51
N GLN A 87 -13.37 16.78 -0.57
CA GLN A 87 -13.72 18.19 -0.79
C GLN A 87 -12.52 19.13 -1.00
N ALA A 88 -11.28 18.64 -0.94
CA ALA A 88 -10.12 19.47 -1.28
C ALA A 88 -10.17 19.85 -2.78
N PRO A 89 -10.11 21.15 -3.15
CA PRO A 89 -10.04 21.56 -4.54
C PRO A 89 -8.75 21.02 -5.17
N PRO A 90 -8.77 20.65 -6.48
CA PRO A 90 -7.55 20.25 -7.16
C PRO A 90 -6.54 21.39 -7.07
N TYR A 91 -5.31 21.06 -6.71
CA TYR A 91 -4.20 22.00 -6.71
C TYR A 91 -4.09 22.60 -8.11
N SER A 92 -4.37 23.91 -8.22
CA SER A 92 -4.28 24.66 -9.48
C SER A 92 -2.82 24.80 -9.89
N GLY A 93 -2.32 23.82 -10.62
CA GLY A 93 -1.07 23.86 -11.36
C GLY A 93 -1.31 23.36 -12.79
N GLY A 94 -1.51 24.31 -13.72
CA GLY A 94 -1.20 24.16 -15.15
C GLY A 94 -2.00 23.14 -15.97
N GLY A 95 -3.14 23.58 -16.52
CA GLY A 95 -3.71 23.25 -17.84
C GLY A 95 -3.48 21.88 -18.49
N ALA A 96 -4.54 21.08 -18.55
CA ALA A 96 -5.25 20.70 -19.78
C ALA A 96 -6.42 19.78 -19.42
N ALA A 97 -7.63 20.12 -19.87
CA ALA A 97 -8.78 19.23 -19.83
C ALA A 97 -8.58 18.09 -20.84
N PHE A 98 -7.79 17.08 -20.47
CA PHE A 98 -7.92 15.74 -21.01
C PHE A 98 -8.78 14.96 -20.01
N GLU A 99 -9.70 14.15 -20.53
CA GLU A 99 -10.44 13.12 -19.82
C GLU A 99 -9.67 12.68 -18.57
N ALA A 100 -10.19 13.00 -17.38
CA ALA A 100 -9.44 12.97 -16.13
C ALA A 100 -9.05 11.53 -15.78
N ASP A 101 -7.95 11.08 -16.37
CA ASP A 101 -7.47 9.72 -16.28
C ASP A 101 -7.12 9.51 -14.81
N ARG A 102 -7.87 8.61 -14.15
CA ARG A 102 -7.75 8.36 -12.70
C ARG A 102 -6.50 7.54 -12.42
N ARG A 103 -5.34 8.12 -12.73
CA ARG A 103 -4.03 7.52 -12.56
C ARG A 103 -3.80 7.18 -11.10
N VAL A 104 -3.51 5.91 -10.83
CA VAL A 104 -3.14 5.42 -9.50
C VAL A 104 -1.62 5.40 -9.41
N VAL A 105 -1.06 6.09 -8.43
CA VAL A 105 0.38 6.16 -8.19
C VAL A 105 0.66 5.58 -6.81
N LEU A 106 1.60 4.64 -6.73
CA LEU A 106 2.05 4.04 -5.48
C LEU A 106 3.52 4.36 -5.29
N TYR A 107 3.83 5.07 -4.20
CA TYR A 107 5.18 5.19 -3.69
C TYR A 107 5.44 4.12 -2.65
N PHE A 108 6.49 3.33 -2.86
CA PHE A 108 6.87 2.23 -1.97
C PHE A 108 8.38 2.06 -1.97
N THR A 109 8.88 1.14 -1.14
CA THR A 109 10.25 0.67 -1.23
C THR A 109 10.26 -0.85 -1.37
N SER A 110 11.11 -1.36 -2.25
CA SER A 110 11.41 -2.80 -2.33
C SER A 110 12.45 -3.25 -1.31
N LEU A 111 13.06 -2.33 -0.56
CA LEU A 111 14.06 -2.69 0.45
C LEU A 111 13.39 -3.34 1.67
N HIS A 112 14.05 -4.36 2.22
CA HIS A 112 13.55 -5.11 3.37
C HIS A 112 14.20 -4.66 4.70
N VAL A 113 14.65 -3.39 4.78
CA VAL A 113 15.38 -2.86 5.94
C VAL A 113 14.50 -2.81 7.19
N VAL A 114 13.25 -2.36 7.05
CA VAL A 114 12.26 -2.31 8.12
C VAL A 114 11.13 -3.27 7.78
N ARG A 115 10.99 -4.34 8.58
CA ARG A 115 10.04 -5.44 8.31
C ARG A 115 8.60 -4.94 8.17
N SER A 116 8.15 -4.09 9.10
CA SER A 116 6.78 -3.54 9.06
C SER A 116 6.53 -2.75 7.77
N THR A 117 7.45 -1.86 7.39
CA THR A 117 7.36 -1.08 6.15
C THR A 117 7.31 -1.97 4.91
N TYR A 118 8.13 -3.02 4.87
CA TYR A 118 8.12 -3.97 3.76
C TYR A 118 6.78 -4.73 3.67
N GLU A 119 6.27 -5.22 4.79
CA GLU A 119 4.98 -5.91 4.85
C GLU A 119 3.82 -5.00 4.43
N ASP A 120 3.85 -3.75 4.86
CA ASP A 120 2.88 -2.72 4.50
C ASP A 120 2.92 -2.41 3.00
N CYS A 121 4.11 -2.21 2.42
CA CYS A 121 4.30 -2.03 0.98
C CYS A 121 3.83 -3.26 0.19
N ARG A 122 4.17 -4.47 0.65
CA ARG A 122 3.75 -5.73 0.02
C ARG A 122 2.24 -5.88 0.03
N ALA A 123 1.59 -5.59 1.15
CA ALA A 123 0.14 -5.68 1.30
C ALA A 123 -0.58 -4.69 0.36
N VAL A 124 -0.15 -3.43 0.34
CA VAL A 124 -0.76 -2.42 -0.55
C VAL A 124 -0.58 -2.76 -2.01
N ARG A 125 0.62 -3.23 -2.44
CA ARG A 125 0.82 -3.73 -3.80
C ARG A 125 -0.11 -4.89 -4.14
N ALA A 126 -0.29 -5.84 -3.22
CA ALA A 126 -1.18 -6.98 -3.43
C ALA A 126 -2.65 -6.56 -3.59
N ILE A 127 -3.11 -5.62 -2.75
CA ILE A 127 -4.47 -5.06 -2.83
C ILE A 127 -4.70 -4.41 -4.19
N LEU A 128 -3.82 -3.51 -4.62
CA LEU A 128 -3.99 -2.79 -5.89
C LEU A 128 -3.93 -3.73 -7.11
N ARG A 129 -3.02 -4.73 -7.08
CA ARG A 129 -2.97 -5.78 -8.12
C ARG A 129 -4.24 -6.63 -8.15
N GLY A 130 -4.82 -6.92 -6.98
CA GLY A 130 -6.10 -7.63 -6.86
C GLY A 130 -7.27 -6.85 -7.46
N LEU A 131 -7.24 -5.52 -7.39
CA LEU A 131 -8.24 -4.63 -8.01
C LEU A 131 -8.09 -4.49 -9.54
N ARG A 132 -7.01 -5.02 -10.12
CA ARG A 132 -6.73 -5.00 -11.58
C ARG A 132 -6.71 -3.59 -12.18
N VAL A 133 -6.26 -2.61 -11.40
CA VAL A 133 -6.04 -1.23 -11.87
C VAL A 133 -4.57 -1.04 -12.27
N ALA A 134 -4.32 -0.28 -13.33
CA ALA A 134 -2.98 0.11 -13.73
C ALA A 134 -2.38 1.05 -12.66
N VAL A 135 -1.28 0.61 -12.07
CA VAL A 135 -0.57 1.36 -11.01
C VAL A 135 0.77 1.82 -11.54
N ASP A 136 1.04 3.11 -11.38
CA ASP A 136 2.38 3.67 -11.50
C ASP A 136 3.16 3.38 -10.20
N GLU A 137 3.90 2.28 -10.20
CA GLU A 137 4.73 1.83 -9.08
C GLU A 137 6.06 2.61 -9.07
N ARG A 138 6.24 3.44 -8.04
CA ARG A 138 7.41 4.29 -7.81
C ARG A 138 8.20 3.77 -6.63
N ASP A 139 9.26 3.03 -6.94
CA ASP A 139 10.17 2.48 -5.94
C ASP A 139 11.25 3.49 -5.55
N LEU A 140 11.24 3.93 -4.31
CA LEU A 140 12.21 4.86 -3.75
C LEU A 140 13.63 4.28 -3.68
N ALA A 141 13.77 2.95 -3.74
CA ALA A 141 15.07 2.29 -3.81
C ALA A 141 15.71 2.37 -5.19
N MET A 142 14.88 2.51 -6.24
CA MET A 142 15.31 2.49 -7.63
C MET A 142 15.65 3.89 -8.16
N ASP A 143 14.98 4.93 -7.64
CA ASP A 143 15.20 6.33 -8.01
C ASP A 143 15.01 7.26 -6.80
N ALA A 144 16.10 7.94 -6.38
CA ALA A 144 16.06 8.82 -5.22
C ALA A 144 15.20 10.08 -5.42
N ARG A 145 14.89 10.45 -6.67
CA ARG A 145 14.05 11.62 -6.96
C ARG A 145 12.65 11.49 -6.37
N TYR A 146 12.14 10.25 -6.29
CA TYR A 146 10.80 9.99 -5.78
C TYR A 146 10.65 10.31 -4.31
N LEU A 147 11.73 10.27 -3.53
CA LEU A 147 11.66 10.70 -2.13
C LEU A 147 11.41 12.20 -2.02
N GLN A 148 12.08 13.00 -2.87
CA GLN A 148 11.91 14.46 -2.89
C GLN A 148 10.53 14.84 -3.42
N GLU A 149 10.10 14.19 -4.50
CA GLU A 149 8.77 14.36 -5.07
C GLU A 149 7.68 14.00 -4.06
N LEU A 150 7.77 12.83 -3.41
CA LEU A 150 6.80 12.40 -2.42
C LEU A 150 6.72 13.37 -1.24
N ALA A 151 7.86 13.87 -0.75
CA ALA A 151 7.90 14.84 0.33
C ALA A 151 7.17 16.16 -0.05
N ALA A 152 7.23 16.56 -1.32
CA ALA A 152 6.53 17.75 -1.83
C ALA A 152 5.02 17.53 -2.04
N LEU A 153 4.60 16.31 -2.37
CA LEU A 153 3.19 15.96 -2.64
C LEU A 153 2.36 15.72 -1.36
N LEU A 154 3.00 15.51 -0.21
CA LEU A 154 2.27 15.23 1.03
C LEU A 154 1.51 16.48 1.52
N PRO A 155 0.27 16.34 2.03
CA PRO A 155 -0.56 17.47 2.47
C PRO A 155 0.07 18.35 3.56
N ARG A 156 0.97 17.76 4.35
CA ARG A 156 1.79 18.47 5.32
C ARG A 156 3.24 18.37 4.85
N PRO A 157 3.97 19.48 4.70
CA PRO A 157 5.39 19.44 4.40
C PRO A 157 6.11 18.64 5.48
N VAL A 158 6.80 17.60 5.06
CA VAL A 158 7.51 16.66 5.93
C VAL A 158 8.92 16.53 5.38
N ALA A 159 9.93 16.59 6.25
CA ALA A 159 11.30 16.33 5.83
C ALA A 159 11.41 14.93 5.20
N PRO A 160 12.21 14.74 4.13
CA PRO A 160 12.35 13.45 3.44
C PRO A 160 12.55 12.25 4.37
N ARG A 161 13.33 12.42 5.44
CA ARG A 161 13.63 11.39 6.45
C ARG A 161 12.42 10.95 7.29
N ARG A 162 11.33 11.71 7.27
CA ARG A 162 10.12 11.47 8.07
C ARG A 162 8.94 10.97 7.24
N VAL A 163 9.15 10.75 5.94
CA VAL A 163 8.14 10.17 5.06
C VAL A 163 7.91 8.72 5.44
N THR A 164 6.65 8.36 5.69
CA THR A 164 6.25 6.98 5.93
C THR A 164 5.85 6.32 4.61
N LEU A 165 6.10 5.03 4.46
CA LEU A 165 5.73 4.25 3.28
C LEU A 165 4.81 3.10 3.68
N PRO A 166 3.96 2.62 2.75
CA PRO A 166 3.71 3.14 1.41
C PRO A 166 2.87 4.44 1.40
N GLN A 167 2.83 5.14 0.26
CA GLN A 167 1.90 6.27 0.03
C GLN A 167 1.19 6.11 -1.31
N VAL A 168 -0.15 6.24 -1.32
CA VAL A 168 -0.98 6.07 -2.52
C VAL A 168 -1.64 7.38 -2.93
N PHE A 169 -1.67 7.64 -4.23
CA PHE A 169 -2.37 8.76 -4.85
C PHE A 169 -3.30 8.26 -5.96
N VAL A 170 -4.46 8.90 -6.11
CA VAL A 170 -5.44 8.59 -7.16
C VAL A 170 -5.89 9.89 -7.80
N GLY A 171 -5.67 10.04 -9.11
CA GLY A 171 -6.01 11.26 -9.85
C GLY A 171 -5.38 12.52 -9.24
N GLY A 172 -4.12 12.43 -8.80
CA GLY A 172 -3.38 13.52 -8.15
C GLY A 172 -3.72 13.79 -6.68
N ARG A 173 -4.73 13.12 -6.11
CA ARG A 173 -5.13 13.30 -4.70
C ARG A 173 -4.48 12.26 -3.79
N HIS A 174 -3.97 12.70 -2.64
CA HIS A 174 -3.38 11.81 -1.63
C HIS A 174 -4.46 10.97 -0.95
N LEU A 175 -4.35 9.65 -1.07
CA LEU A 175 -5.29 8.69 -0.48
C LEU A 175 -4.88 8.33 0.95
N GLY A 176 -3.59 8.11 1.18
CA GLY A 176 -3.04 7.76 2.49
C GLY A 176 -1.97 6.68 2.45
N GLY A 177 -1.63 6.15 3.63
CA GLY A 177 -0.67 5.08 3.81
C GLY A 177 -1.31 3.69 3.85
N ALA A 178 -0.58 2.70 4.36
CA ALA A 178 -1.06 1.31 4.41
C ALA A 178 -2.36 1.15 5.18
N ASP A 179 -2.50 1.79 6.35
CA ASP A 179 -3.69 1.65 7.18
C ASP A 179 -4.93 2.24 6.50
N GLU A 180 -4.82 3.41 5.87
CA GLU A 180 -5.91 4.02 5.11
C GLU A 180 -6.35 3.11 3.96
N VAL A 181 -5.39 2.60 3.19
CA VAL A 181 -5.68 1.74 2.03
C VAL A 181 -6.34 0.43 2.47
N ARG A 182 -5.86 -0.21 3.55
CA ARG A 182 -6.46 -1.43 4.09
C ARG A 182 -7.90 -1.19 4.53
N ARG A 183 -8.16 -0.14 5.31
CA ARG A 183 -9.52 0.20 5.75
C ARG A 183 -10.48 0.43 4.57
N LEU A 184 -10.04 1.16 3.55
CA LEU A 184 -10.86 1.39 2.36
C LEU A 184 -11.09 0.11 1.56
N HIS A 185 -10.11 -0.79 1.51
CA HIS A 185 -10.24 -2.08 0.85
C HIS A 185 -11.25 -2.99 1.57
N GLU A 186 -11.12 -3.10 2.89
CA GLU A 186 -12.01 -3.89 3.75
C GLU A 186 -13.45 -3.36 3.73
N ALA A 187 -13.64 -2.04 3.67
CA ALA A 187 -14.95 -1.41 3.52
C ALA A 187 -15.53 -1.51 2.08
N GLY A 188 -14.76 -2.01 1.11
CA GLY A 188 -15.16 -2.06 -0.31
C GLY A 188 -15.18 -0.70 -1.03
N GLU A 189 -14.82 0.39 -0.35
CA GLU A 189 -14.80 1.75 -0.89
C GLU A 189 -13.64 1.99 -1.83
N LEU A 190 -12.50 1.31 -1.63
CA LEU A 190 -11.31 1.48 -2.46
C LEU A 190 -11.61 1.23 -3.94
N ARG A 191 -12.47 0.24 -4.24
CA ARG A 191 -12.90 -0.08 -5.61
C ARG A 191 -13.65 1.08 -6.27
N ARG A 192 -14.41 1.86 -5.48
CA ARG A 192 -15.12 3.06 -5.96
C ARG A 192 -14.16 4.22 -6.17
N VAL A 193 -13.18 4.38 -5.28
CA VAL A 193 -12.16 5.44 -5.38
C VAL A 193 -11.34 5.31 -6.67
N VAL A 194 -10.95 4.07 -7.01
CA VAL A 194 -10.19 3.77 -8.24
C VAL A 194 -11.07 3.49 -9.45
N ALA A 195 -12.40 3.63 -9.33
CA ALA A 195 -13.30 3.45 -10.46
C ALA A 195 -13.00 4.49 -11.54
N GLY A 196 -12.75 4.03 -12.77
CA GLY A 196 -12.31 4.89 -13.89
C GLY A 196 -10.79 4.96 -14.06
N ALA A 197 -10.00 4.30 -13.21
CA ALA A 197 -8.59 4.06 -13.52
C ALA A 197 -8.46 3.06 -14.69
N VAL A 198 -7.43 3.25 -15.52
CA VAL A 198 -7.07 2.31 -16.58
C VAL A 198 -6.91 0.90 -16.01
N ALA A 199 -7.43 -0.11 -16.70
CA ALA A 199 -7.28 -1.50 -16.28
C ALA A 199 -5.82 -1.97 -16.46
N ALA A 200 -5.29 -2.71 -15.49
CA ALA A 200 -3.97 -3.32 -15.62
C ALA A 200 -3.99 -4.48 -16.61
N SER A 201 -2.91 -4.60 -17.40
CA SER A 201 -2.60 -5.84 -18.11
C SER A 201 -2.40 -6.99 -17.11
N LEU A 202 -2.92 -8.17 -17.45
CA LEU A 202 -2.70 -9.40 -16.67
C LEU A 202 -1.28 -9.97 -16.88
N ALA A 203 -0.62 -9.59 -17.98
CA ALA A 203 0.71 -10.05 -18.30
C ALA A 203 1.76 -9.12 -17.67
N THR A 204 2.78 -9.73 -17.07
CA THR A 204 4.00 -9.02 -16.67
C THR A 204 4.69 -8.45 -17.91
N CYS A 205 5.28 -7.27 -17.80
CA CYS A 205 6.04 -6.66 -18.90
C CYS A 205 7.22 -7.58 -19.29
N VAL A 206 7.29 -7.96 -20.56
CA VAL A 206 8.34 -8.84 -21.11
C VAL A 206 9.73 -8.21 -20.97
N ARG A 207 9.81 -6.88 -21.06
CA ARG A 207 11.08 -6.15 -21.06
C ARG A 207 11.68 -5.95 -19.67
N CYS A 208 10.88 -5.52 -18.69
CA CYS A 208 11.37 -5.24 -17.33
C CYS A 208 10.99 -6.30 -16.29
N GLY A 209 10.23 -7.33 -16.66
CA GLY A 209 9.80 -8.36 -15.70
C GLY A 209 8.86 -7.84 -14.61
N GLY A 210 8.28 -6.65 -14.77
CA GLY A 210 7.43 -6.01 -13.77
C GLY A 210 8.16 -5.06 -12.82
N GLU A 211 9.48 -4.90 -12.96
CA GLU A 211 10.29 -4.01 -12.10
C GLU A 211 10.19 -2.53 -12.45
N ARG A 212 9.48 -2.17 -13.53
CA ARG A 212 9.29 -0.78 -14.04
C ARG A 212 10.55 -0.06 -14.50
N TYR A 213 11.73 -0.66 -14.33
CA TYR A 213 13.02 -0.10 -14.71
C TYR A 213 13.82 -1.07 -15.57
N VAL A 214 14.69 -0.53 -16.41
CA VAL A 214 15.66 -1.28 -17.22
C VAL A 214 17.00 -0.57 -17.23
N LEU A 215 18.08 -1.30 -17.54
CA LEU A 215 19.41 -0.70 -17.72
C LEU A 215 19.37 0.31 -18.86
N CYS A 216 20.05 1.43 -18.67
CA CYS A 216 20.20 2.44 -19.69
C CYS A 216 21.00 1.90 -20.87
N GLY A 217 20.40 1.78 -22.06
CA GLY A 217 21.09 1.34 -23.27
C GLY A 217 22.16 2.33 -23.76
N SER A 218 22.12 3.57 -23.29
CA SER A 218 23.13 4.58 -23.64
C SER A 218 24.46 4.34 -22.89
N CYS A 219 24.44 4.20 -21.58
CA CYS A 219 25.65 4.00 -20.77
C CYS A 219 25.84 2.54 -20.32
N ASN A 220 24.99 1.63 -20.80
CA ASN A 220 24.94 0.23 -20.41
C ASN A 220 24.87 0.04 -18.88
N GLY A 221 24.13 0.90 -18.19
CA GLY A 221 23.98 0.88 -16.72
C GLY A 221 25.12 1.52 -15.93
N SER A 222 26.22 1.96 -16.55
CA SER A 222 27.37 2.51 -15.82
C SER A 222 27.16 3.95 -15.30
N HIS A 223 26.10 4.63 -15.77
CA HIS A 223 25.87 6.07 -15.59
C HIS A 223 27.05 6.96 -16.03
N LYS A 224 28.05 6.40 -16.73
CA LYS A 224 29.26 7.07 -17.21
C LYS A 224 29.46 6.79 -18.69
N ARG A 225 29.87 7.79 -19.46
CA ARG A 225 30.17 7.66 -20.89
C ARG A 225 31.45 8.39 -21.19
N TYR A 226 32.34 7.75 -21.96
CA TYR A 226 33.54 8.41 -22.44
C TYR A 226 33.18 9.29 -23.64
N SER A 227 33.62 10.55 -23.63
CA SER A 227 33.46 11.47 -24.76
C SER A 227 34.83 11.94 -25.24
N ALA A 228 35.14 11.66 -26.51
CA ALA A 228 36.30 12.21 -27.18
C ALA A 228 36.11 13.68 -27.62
N LYS A 229 34.86 14.17 -27.68
CA LYS A 229 34.54 15.57 -28.00
C LYS A 229 34.61 16.46 -26.75
N GLY A 230 35.35 17.56 -26.83
CA GLY A 230 35.40 18.64 -25.83
C GLY A 230 36.27 18.36 -24.61
N GLY A 231 37.51 17.88 -24.82
CA GLY A 231 38.39 17.42 -23.75
C GLY A 231 38.06 15.97 -23.40
N SER A 232 38.80 15.05 -23.99
CA SER A 232 38.71 13.59 -23.79
C SER A 232 38.50 13.24 -22.31
N GLY A 233 37.36 12.63 -21.95
CA GLY A 233 37.06 12.31 -20.56
C GLY A 233 35.73 11.60 -20.33
N PHE A 234 35.55 11.09 -19.10
CA PHE A 234 34.29 10.49 -18.67
C PHE A 234 33.29 11.58 -18.28
N ARG A 235 32.08 11.47 -18.81
CA ARG A 235 30.93 12.31 -18.49
C ARG A 235 29.81 11.46 -17.89
N THR A 236 28.97 12.05 -17.07
CA THR A 236 27.75 11.38 -16.58
C THR A 236 26.74 11.22 -17.70
N CYS A 237 25.99 10.12 -17.68
CA CYS A 237 24.95 9.88 -18.67
C CYS A 237 23.71 10.72 -18.34
N ALA A 238 23.32 11.63 -19.23
CA ALA A 238 22.16 12.50 -19.03
C ALA A 238 20.79 11.81 -19.24
N VAL A 239 20.79 10.54 -19.66
CA VAL A 239 19.56 9.81 -20.04
C VAL A 239 18.99 8.97 -18.88
N CYS A 240 19.83 8.59 -17.92
CA CYS A 240 19.46 7.68 -16.84
C CYS A 240 19.66 8.31 -15.47
N ASN A 241 19.07 7.70 -14.45
CA ASN A 241 19.30 8.11 -13.06
C ASN A 241 20.69 7.69 -12.55
N GLU A 242 20.95 8.00 -11.28
CA GLU A 242 22.23 7.73 -10.61
C GLU A 242 22.67 6.26 -10.66
N ASN A 243 21.71 5.34 -10.76
CA ASN A 243 21.91 3.90 -10.80
C ASN A 243 22.10 3.36 -12.24
N GLY A 244 22.13 4.24 -13.25
CA GLY A 244 22.20 3.82 -14.65
C GLY A 244 20.89 3.21 -15.16
N LEU A 245 19.77 3.51 -14.51
CA LEU A 245 18.44 2.96 -14.84
C LEU A 245 17.59 4.00 -15.56
N VAL A 246 16.70 3.50 -16.41
CA VAL A 246 15.63 4.26 -17.05
C VAL A 246 14.29 3.57 -16.79
N ARG A 247 13.21 4.35 -16.74
CA ARG A 247 11.86 3.79 -16.65
C ARG A 247 11.60 2.93 -17.89
N CYS A 248 10.95 1.79 -17.69
CA CYS A 248 10.64 0.86 -18.77
C CYS A 248 9.68 1.53 -19.78
N PRO A 249 10.08 1.72 -21.04
CA PRO A 249 9.24 2.42 -22.03
C PRO A 249 7.96 1.65 -22.38
N ASP A 250 7.93 0.33 -22.15
CA ASP A 250 6.82 -0.53 -22.55
C ASP A 250 5.68 -0.56 -21.51
N CYS A 251 5.95 -0.20 -20.24
CA CYS A 251 4.97 -0.35 -19.16
C CYS A 251 4.95 0.77 -18.12
N SER A 252 5.72 1.84 -18.34
CA SER A 252 5.74 3.02 -17.50
C SER A 252 5.02 4.15 -18.23
N PRO A 253 4.05 4.84 -17.60
CA PRO A 253 3.43 6.01 -18.20
C PRO A 253 4.51 7.08 -18.45
N PRO A 254 4.46 7.88 -19.53
CA PRO A 254 5.38 8.99 -19.73
C PRO A 254 5.36 9.94 -18.53
N ASP A 255 6.52 10.52 -18.20
CA ASP A 255 6.60 11.61 -17.23
C ASP A 255 5.93 12.85 -17.89
N VAL A 256 4.93 13.43 -17.21
CA VAL A 256 4.25 14.68 -17.64
C VAL A 256 5.05 15.88 -17.15
#